data_AF-A0A8H3UQF1-F1
#
_entry.id   AF-A0A8H3UQF1-F1
#
_cell.length_a   1.000
_cell.length_b   1.000
_cell.length_c   1.000
_cell.angle_alpha   90.00
_cell.angle_beta   90.00
_cell.angle_gamma   90.00
#
_symmetry.space_group_name_H-M   'P 1'
#
loop_
_entity.id
_entity.type
_entity.pdbx_description
1 polymer ?
#
loop_
_entity_poly.entity_id
_entity_poly.type
_entity_poly.pdbx_seq_one_letter_code
_entity_poly.pdbx_strand_id
1 'polypeptide(L)'
;MASDLEQLVEFGFDQEKAKIALKKAGGLQQALDWLEKNASKSVEQINAEDAEASSEMPELKVGEEAKSLVCNDCNKKFRSVAQAEWHASKTQHQDFAESTEEIKPLTEEEKKAKLEELKQKLAEKRSKESEQEKIDRKNNEKIRMKSTKEGADIKENLMKAEQIKEAEKKRREKKEDERQKQKILAQIAQDKEDRKKKAAMEKAQRAGTYTMPLETVSAPSAPKAAADYKETRLRLTTANGTITKSFPVETTLFEVAHAITEENGTEVTSFTQNFPKKVFDAADFGQSLKEAGMVPSSALIVK
;
A
#
# COMPACT_ATOMS: atom_id res chain seq x y z
N MET A 1 8.74 -10.98 13.39
CA MET A 1 9.53 -11.40 12.21
C MET A 1 10.16 -12.71 12.62
N ALA A 2 9.69 -13.84 12.09
CA ALA A 2 10.31 -15.13 12.37
C ALA A 2 11.76 -15.08 11.86
N SER A 3 12.69 -15.65 12.62
CA SER A 3 14.09 -15.76 12.19
C SER A 3 14.16 -16.65 10.95
N ASP A 4 15.07 -16.38 10.01
CA ASP A 4 15.27 -17.22 8.82
C ASP A 4 15.48 -18.70 9.20
N LEU A 5 16.06 -18.97 10.37
CA LEU A 5 16.21 -20.31 10.93
C LEU A 5 14.88 -20.95 11.33
N GLU A 6 13.97 -20.17 11.94
CA GLU A 6 12.64 -20.65 12.32
C GLU A 6 11.82 -20.95 11.06
N GLN A 7 11.93 -20.13 10.02
CA GLN A 7 11.27 -20.37 8.72
C GLN A 7 11.76 -21.65 8.04
N LEU A 8 13.08 -21.92 8.06
CA LEU A 8 13.63 -23.17 7.51
C LEU A 8 13.16 -24.41 8.30
N VAL A 9 13.04 -24.30 9.62
CA VAL A 9 12.50 -25.39 10.46
C VAL A 9 11.01 -25.58 10.19
N GLU A 10 10.24 -24.50 9.99
CA GLU A 10 8.82 -24.57 9.58
C GLU A 10 8.62 -25.22 8.21
N PHE A 11 9.58 -25.04 7.28
CA PHE A 11 9.60 -25.75 5.99
C PHE A 11 10.00 -27.24 6.10
N GLY A 12 10.32 -27.72 7.31
CA GLY A 12 10.61 -29.13 7.58
C GLY A 12 12.07 -29.52 7.40
N PHE A 13 13.00 -28.56 7.32
CA PHE A 13 14.43 -28.85 7.30
C PHE A 13 14.98 -29.12 8.70
N ASP A 14 15.96 -30.01 8.79
CA ASP A 14 16.67 -30.30 10.03
C ASP A 14 17.36 -29.05 10.58
N GLN A 15 17.24 -28.83 11.90
CA GLN A 15 17.70 -27.60 12.54
C GLN A 15 19.21 -27.40 12.43
N GLU A 16 20.00 -28.47 12.40
CA GLU A 16 21.45 -28.38 12.29
C GLU A 16 21.88 -28.10 10.84
N LYS A 17 21.22 -28.75 9.87
CA LYS A 17 21.42 -28.43 8.44
C LYS A 17 21.04 -26.99 8.12
N ALA A 18 19.91 -26.50 8.65
CA ALA A 18 19.44 -25.14 8.43
C ALA A 18 20.43 -24.10 8.99
N LYS A 19 21.05 -24.36 10.16
CA LYS A 19 22.11 -23.51 10.72
C LYS A 19 23.34 -23.45 9.81
N ILE A 20 23.77 -24.59 9.28
CA ILE A 20 24.93 -24.65 8.38
C ILE A 20 24.62 -23.92 7.07
N ALA A 21 23.43 -24.14 6.52
CA ALA A 21 22.96 -23.47 5.31
C ALA A 21 22.94 -21.95 5.47
N LEU A 22 22.38 -21.43 6.56
CA LEU A 22 22.37 -20.00 6.85
C LEU A 22 23.78 -19.43 7.06
N LYS A 23 24.67 -20.20 7.68
CA LYS A 23 26.08 -19.81 7.87
C LYS A 23 26.85 -19.74 6.55
N LYS A 24 26.56 -20.62 5.59
CA LYS A 24 27.22 -20.64 4.28
C LYS A 24 26.62 -19.68 3.26
N ALA A 25 25.30 -19.51 3.29
CA ALA A 25 24.55 -18.86 2.22
C ALA A 25 24.07 -17.43 2.59
N GLY A 26 24.17 -17.03 3.86
CA GLY A 26 23.99 -15.64 4.30
C GLY A 26 22.56 -15.06 4.21
N GLY A 27 21.58 -15.81 3.69
CA GLY A 27 20.16 -15.41 3.66
C GLY A 27 19.23 -16.57 3.28
N LEU A 28 17.93 -16.43 3.60
CA LEU A 28 16.92 -17.50 3.46
C LEU A 28 16.87 -18.17 2.08
N GLN A 29 16.77 -17.40 0.99
CA GLN A 29 16.66 -17.96 -0.37
C GLN A 29 17.91 -18.74 -0.79
N GLN A 30 19.09 -18.24 -0.42
CA GLN A 30 20.35 -18.89 -0.74
C GLN A 30 20.55 -20.12 0.16
N ALA A 31 20.06 -20.08 1.40
CA ALA A 31 20.06 -21.23 2.30
C ALA A 31 19.16 -22.36 1.79
N LEU A 32 18.00 -22.04 1.20
CA LEU A 32 17.12 -23.03 0.56
C LEU A 32 17.79 -23.71 -0.65
N ASP A 33 18.39 -22.93 -1.56
CA ASP A 33 19.12 -23.47 -2.72
C ASP A 33 20.34 -24.32 -2.28
N TRP A 34 21.01 -23.91 -1.21
CA TRP A 34 22.11 -24.69 -0.62
C TRP A 34 21.61 -26.00 0.01
N LEU A 35 20.46 -25.97 0.71
CA LEU A 35 19.85 -27.16 1.30
C LEU A 35 19.36 -28.14 0.23
N GLU A 36 18.83 -27.65 -0.89
CA GLU A 36 18.40 -28.48 -2.02
C GLU A 36 19.60 -29.20 -2.67
N LYS A 37 20.69 -28.47 -2.92
CA LYS A 37 21.94 -29.03 -3.48
C LYS A 37 22.63 -30.02 -2.54
N ASN A 38 22.46 -29.88 -1.24
CA ASN A 38 23.04 -30.76 -0.22
C ASN A 38 22.01 -31.69 0.45
N ALA A 39 20.84 -31.88 -0.17
CA ALA A 39 19.75 -32.68 0.40
C ALA A 39 20.16 -34.14 0.65
N SER A 40 21.02 -34.68 -0.22
CA SER A 40 21.54 -36.06 -0.18
C SER A 40 22.69 -36.28 0.82
N LYS A 41 23.32 -35.21 1.32
CA LYS A 41 24.47 -35.30 2.24
C LYS A 41 24.01 -35.26 3.70
N SER A 42 24.61 -36.07 4.57
CA SER A 42 24.36 -35.99 6.01
C SER A 42 25.04 -34.76 6.63
N VAL A 43 24.59 -34.34 7.82
CA VAL A 43 25.23 -33.23 8.58
C VAL A 43 26.71 -33.51 8.82
N GLU A 44 27.04 -34.77 9.11
CA GLU A 44 28.42 -35.23 9.36
C GLU A 44 29.29 -35.18 8.09
N GLN A 45 28.74 -35.55 6.93
CA GLN A 45 29.45 -35.45 5.65
C GLN A 45 29.70 -34.00 5.27
N ILE A 46 28.72 -33.12 5.48
CA ILE A 46 28.85 -31.68 5.24
C ILE A 46 29.92 -31.07 6.15
N ASN A 47 29.94 -31.45 7.42
CA ASN A 47 30.94 -30.96 8.37
C ASN A 47 32.33 -31.52 8.08
N ALA A 48 32.44 -32.76 7.58
CA ALA A 48 33.70 -33.35 7.15
C ALA A 48 34.26 -32.66 5.90
N GLU A 49 33.43 -32.38 4.90
CA GLU A 49 33.81 -31.61 3.71
C GLU A 49 34.20 -30.16 4.06
N ASP A 50 33.52 -29.54 5.05
CA ASP A 50 33.89 -28.19 5.52
C ASP A 50 35.20 -28.19 6.32
N ALA A 51 35.46 -29.26 7.08
CA ALA A 51 36.72 -29.45 7.79
C ALA A 51 37.89 -29.68 6.82
N GLU A 52 37.69 -30.44 5.73
CA GLU A 52 38.67 -30.56 4.64
C GLU A 52 38.87 -29.22 3.92
N ALA A 53 37.80 -28.50 3.55
CA ALA A 53 37.90 -27.20 2.89
C ALA A 53 38.51 -26.09 3.77
N SER A 54 38.34 -26.16 5.11
CA SER A 54 38.96 -25.23 6.05
C SER A 54 40.40 -25.60 6.41
N SER A 55 40.85 -26.82 6.11
CA SER A 55 42.24 -27.26 6.26
C SER A 55 43.07 -27.10 4.98
N GLU A 56 42.47 -26.67 3.87
CA GLU A 56 43.14 -26.24 2.64
C GLU A 56 43.73 -24.81 2.69
N MET A 57 44.32 -24.41 3.82
CA MET A 57 45.53 -23.59 3.73
C MET A 57 46.69 -24.58 3.70
N PRO A 58 47.45 -24.71 2.58
CA PRO A 58 48.53 -25.67 2.53
C PRO A 58 49.59 -25.28 3.56
N GLU A 59 49.61 -26.00 4.67
CA GLU A 59 50.65 -25.90 5.68
C GLU A 59 51.92 -26.54 5.10
N LEU A 60 53.03 -25.82 5.19
CA LEU A 60 54.30 -26.20 4.55
C LEU A 60 54.71 -27.63 4.96
N LYS A 61 54.89 -28.51 3.97
CA LYS A 61 55.63 -29.76 4.20
C LYS A 61 57.08 -29.41 4.47
N VAL A 62 57.63 -29.96 5.55
CA VAL A 62 59.05 -29.79 5.92
C VAL A 62 59.93 -30.35 4.81
N GLY A 63 60.52 -29.48 3.99
CA GLY A 63 61.48 -29.86 2.93
C GLY A 63 61.36 -29.14 1.58
N GLU A 64 60.37 -28.28 1.34
CA GLU A 64 60.27 -27.53 0.07
C GLU A 64 61.13 -26.25 0.07
N GLU A 65 61.98 -26.10 -0.94
CA GLU A 65 62.83 -24.94 -1.17
C GLU A 65 61.97 -23.70 -1.47
N ALA A 66 62.16 -22.65 -0.66
CA ALA A 66 61.38 -21.42 -0.74
C ALA A 66 61.73 -20.60 -2.00
N LYS A 67 60.96 -20.80 -3.08
CA LYS A 67 60.90 -19.85 -4.20
C LYS A 67 59.86 -18.79 -3.86
N SER A 68 60.32 -17.59 -3.50
CA SER A 68 59.46 -16.46 -3.14
C SER A 68 58.80 -15.82 -4.36
N LEU A 69 57.53 -16.11 -4.61
CA LEU A 69 56.73 -15.45 -5.65
C LEU A 69 56.11 -14.15 -5.12
N VAL A 70 56.07 -13.10 -5.92
CA VAL A 70 55.45 -11.82 -5.58
C VAL A 70 54.35 -11.50 -6.56
N CYS A 71 53.14 -11.21 -6.07
CA CYS A 71 52.08 -10.70 -6.93
C CYS A 71 52.31 -9.23 -7.24
N ASN A 72 52.38 -8.85 -8.51
CA ASN A 72 52.60 -7.48 -8.97
C ASN A 72 51.36 -6.58 -8.75
N ASP A 73 50.17 -7.17 -8.67
CA ASP A 73 48.92 -6.42 -8.49
C ASP A 73 48.69 -5.96 -7.03
N CYS A 74 49.24 -6.68 -6.04
CA CYS A 74 49.06 -6.34 -4.63
C CYS A 74 50.32 -6.39 -3.77
N ASN A 75 51.49 -6.56 -4.40
CA ASN A 75 52.82 -6.64 -3.78
C ASN A 75 52.93 -7.62 -2.61
N LYS A 76 52.05 -8.64 -2.55
CA LYS A 76 52.11 -9.67 -1.52
C LYS A 76 53.17 -10.70 -1.93
N LYS A 77 54.08 -10.99 -1.00
CA LYS A 77 55.12 -12.00 -1.15
C LYS A 77 54.60 -13.34 -0.61
N PHE A 78 54.75 -14.39 -1.39
CA PHE A 78 54.32 -15.76 -1.10
C PHE A 78 55.55 -16.64 -0.89
N ARG A 79 55.45 -17.59 0.05
CA ARG A 79 56.54 -18.53 0.36
C ARG A 79 56.52 -19.81 -0.46
N SER A 80 55.40 -20.13 -1.10
CA SER A 80 55.24 -21.31 -1.94
C SER A 80 54.35 -21.00 -3.14
N VAL A 81 54.48 -21.82 -4.19
CA VAL A 81 53.64 -21.77 -5.39
C VAL A 81 52.17 -22.00 -5.04
N ALA A 82 51.88 -22.96 -4.14
CA ALA A 82 50.51 -23.24 -3.68
C ALA A 82 49.85 -22.03 -2.98
N GLN A 83 50.64 -21.19 -2.29
CA GLN A 83 50.12 -19.97 -1.66
C GLN A 83 49.83 -18.86 -2.68
N ALA A 84 50.62 -18.80 -3.77
CA ALA A 84 50.38 -17.89 -4.88
C ALA A 84 49.13 -18.29 -5.68
N GLU A 85 48.93 -19.58 -5.94
CA GLU A 85 47.73 -20.11 -6.62
C GLU A 85 46.44 -19.86 -5.81
N TRP A 86 46.49 -20.05 -4.48
CA TRP A 86 45.34 -19.73 -3.62
C TRP A 86 45.03 -18.22 -3.61
N HIS A 87 46.06 -17.39 -3.59
CA HIS A 87 45.86 -15.94 -3.69
C HIS A 87 45.29 -15.54 -5.06
N ALA A 88 45.74 -16.18 -6.14
CA ALA A 88 45.20 -16.00 -7.47
C ALA A 88 43.71 -16.40 -7.56
N SER A 89 43.29 -17.49 -6.89
CA SER A 89 41.89 -17.93 -6.91
C SER A 89 40.96 -17.00 -6.11
N LYS A 90 41.42 -16.45 -4.99
CA LYS A 90 40.62 -15.55 -4.13
C LYS A 90 40.57 -14.10 -4.59
N THR A 91 41.66 -13.61 -5.17
CA THR A 91 41.80 -12.19 -5.53
C THR A 91 41.84 -11.95 -7.03
N GLN A 92 41.88 -13.02 -7.84
CA GLN A 92 41.97 -12.96 -9.30
C GLN A 92 43.20 -12.23 -9.84
N HIS A 93 44.25 -12.12 -9.03
CA HIS A 93 45.55 -11.60 -9.47
C HIS A 93 46.34 -12.72 -10.15
N GLN A 94 46.80 -12.50 -11.38
CA GLN A 94 47.49 -13.51 -12.19
C GLN A 94 48.95 -13.17 -12.48
N ASP A 95 49.39 -11.97 -12.12
CA ASP A 95 50.71 -11.46 -12.47
C ASP A 95 51.68 -11.70 -11.29
N PHE A 96 52.50 -12.76 -11.39
CA PHE A 96 53.46 -13.15 -10.36
C PHE A 96 54.90 -13.11 -10.89
N ALA A 97 55.77 -12.39 -10.19
CA ALA A 97 57.21 -12.35 -10.43
C ALA A 97 57.96 -13.26 -9.45
N GLU A 98 58.91 -14.05 -9.95
CA GLU A 98 59.85 -14.81 -9.13
C GLU A 98 60.86 -13.83 -8.50
N SER A 99 60.75 -13.59 -7.19
CA SER A 99 61.74 -12.81 -6.45
C SER A 99 62.74 -13.75 -5.77
N THR A 100 64.04 -13.53 -5.97
CA THR A 100 65.14 -14.26 -5.30
C THR A 100 65.42 -13.76 -3.87
N GLU A 101 64.51 -12.98 -3.30
CA GLU A 101 64.63 -12.49 -1.93
C GLU A 101 64.01 -13.51 -0.97
N GLU A 102 64.85 -14.41 -0.44
CA GLU A 102 64.49 -15.26 0.70
C GLU A 102 63.79 -14.41 1.76
N ILE A 103 62.49 -14.62 1.96
CA ILE A 103 61.71 -13.91 2.97
C ILE A 103 62.29 -14.31 4.32
N LYS A 104 63.18 -13.46 4.87
CA LYS A 104 63.69 -13.64 6.23
C LYS A 104 62.50 -13.90 7.14
N PRO A 105 62.44 -15.05 7.83
CA PRO A 105 61.36 -15.33 8.74
C PRO A 105 61.31 -14.18 9.75
N LEU A 106 60.17 -13.49 9.80
CA LEU A 106 59.91 -12.40 10.73
C LEU A 106 60.48 -12.78 12.10
N THR A 107 61.37 -11.95 12.65
CA THR A 107 62.05 -12.23 13.92
C THR A 107 61.01 -12.46 15.01
N GLU A 108 61.32 -13.30 16.00
CA GLU A 108 60.35 -13.67 17.04
C GLU A 108 59.77 -12.45 17.77
N GLU A 109 60.52 -11.36 17.83
CA GLU A 109 60.12 -10.08 18.42
C GLU A 109 59.08 -9.33 17.58
N GLU A 110 59.24 -9.29 16.25
CA GLU A 110 58.24 -8.66 15.36
C GLU A 110 56.94 -9.46 15.28
N LYS A 111 57.02 -10.79 15.42
CA LYS A 111 55.82 -11.65 15.52
C LYS A 111 55.09 -11.40 16.84
N LYS A 112 55.81 -11.26 17.95
CA LYS A 112 55.22 -10.93 19.25
C LYS A 112 54.57 -9.54 19.24
N ALA A 113 55.24 -8.54 18.68
CA ALA A 113 54.70 -7.19 18.54
C ALA A 113 53.41 -7.14 17.69
N LYS A 114 53.38 -7.83 16.54
CA LYS A 114 52.16 -7.93 15.70
C LYS A 114 51.02 -8.69 16.40
N LEU A 115 51.33 -9.73 17.19
CA LEU A 115 50.32 -10.45 17.98
C LEU A 115 49.76 -9.56 19.09
N GLU A 116 50.58 -8.73 19.73
CA GLU A 116 50.12 -7.77 20.74
C GLU A 116 49.27 -6.66 20.10
N GLU A 117 49.67 -6.12 18.95
CA GLU A 117 48.88 -5.14 18.20
C GLU A 117 47.51 -5.72 17.78
N LEU A 118 47.48 -6.96 17.29
CA LEU A 118 46.23 -7.64 16.93
C LEU A 118 45.35 -7.91 18.16
N LYS A 119 45.94 -8.29 19.30
CA LYS A 119 45.21 -8.45 20.57
C LYS A 119 44.62 -7.11 21.05
N GLN A 120 45.36 -6.02 20.92
CA GLN A 120 44.87 -4.68 21.25
C GLN A 120 43.71 -4.25 20.34
N LYS A 121 43.83 -4.45 19.02
CA LYS A 121 42.74 -4.17 18.07
C LYS A 121 41.49 -5.02 18.33
N LEU A 122 41.65 -6.30 18.70
CA LEU A 122 40.54 -7.16 19.10
C LEU A 122 39.88 -6.70 20.41
N ALA A 123 40.69 -6.27 21.39
CA ALA A 123 40.18 -5.73 22.64
C ALA A 123 39.39 -4.43 22.42
N GLU A 124 39.89 -3.53 21.57
CA GLU A 124 39.21 -2.29 21.19
C GLU A 124 37.93 -2.54 20.39
N LYS A 125 37.93 -3.55 19.52
CA LYS A 125 36.71 -3.96 18.80
C LYS A 125 35.65 -4.50 19.76
N ARG A 126 36.06 -5.36 20.71
CA ARG A 126 35.14 -5.92 21.73
C ARG A 126 34.58 -4.84 22.65
N SER A 127 35.37 -3.83 23.03
CA SER A 127 34.85 -2.74 23.86
C SER A 127 33.80 -1.92 23.10
N LYS A 128 34.06 -1.55 21.83
CA LYS A 128 33.11 -0.85 20.97
C LYS A 128 31.82 -1.64 20.73
N GLU A 129 31.93 -2.93 20.45
CA GLU A 129 30.76 -3.82 20.31
C GLU A 129 29.94 -3.87 21.61
N SER A 130 30.59 -3.94 22.78
CA SER A 130 29.88 -3.94 24.07
C SER A 130 29.18 -2.61 24.40
N GLU A 131 29.70 -1.49 23.92
CA GLU A 131 29.09 -0.18 24.07
C GLU A 131 27.89 -0.02 23.14
N GLN A 132 28.03 -0.46 21.88
CA GLN A 132 26.95 -0.51 20.91
C GLN A 132 25.82 -1.41 21.40
N GLU A 133 26.11 -2.61 21.91
CA GLU A 133 25.10 -3.52 22.43
C GLU A 133 24.34 -2.92 23.64
N LYS A 134 25.02 -2.15 24.50
CA LYS A 134 24.36 -1.41 25.60
C LYS A 134 23.42 -0.31 25.07
N ILE A 135 23.81 0.39 24.01
CA ILE A 135 23.00 1.44 23.38
C ILE A 135 21.79 0.80 22.68
N ASP A 136 22.01 -0.26 21.91
CA ASP A 136 20.98 -0.98 21.18
C ASP A 136 19.98 -1.63 22.13
N ARG A 137 20.45 -2.21 23.24
CA ARG A 137 19.56 -2.71 24.30
C ARG A 137 18.68 -1.61 24.90
N LYS A 138 19.25 -0.43 25.17
CA LYS A 138 18.48 0.72 25.67
C LYS A 138 17.47 1.23 24.63
N ASN A 139 17.84 1.24 23.35
CA ASN A 139 16.95 1.67 22.27
C ASN A 139 15.82 0.67 22.04
N ASN A 140 16.11 -0.64 22.02
CA ASN A 140 15.10 -1.69 21.94
C ASN A 140 14.12 -1.62 23.13
N GLU A 141 14.61 -1.35 24.34
CA GLU A 141 13.73 -1.17 25.49
C GLU A 141 12.84 0.08 25.36
N LYS A 142 13.40 1.20 24.89
CA LYS A 142 12.60 2.41 24.59
C LYS A 142 11.54 2.14 23.52
N ILE A 143 11.87 1.38 22.47
CA ILE A 143 10.92 1.01 21.41
C ILE A 143 9.78 0.16 22.00
N ARG A 144 10.09 -0.82 22.85
CA ARG A 144 9.06 -1.63 23.53
C ARG A 144 8.12 -0.79 24.38
N MET A 145 8.69 0.10 25.19
CA MET A 145 7.91 1.01 26.04
C MET A 145 7.06 1.97 25.21
N LYS A 146 7.62 2.54 24.14
CA LYS A 146 6.91 3.46 23.25
C LYS A 146 5.77 2.76 22.51
N SER A 147 6.02 1.57 21.95
CA SER A 147 5.00 0.78 21.25
C SER A 147 3.85 0.39 22.18
N THR A 148 4.15 0.02 23.43
CA THR A 148 3.11 -0.30 24.43
C THR A 148 2.28 0.93 24.78
N LYS A 149 2.94 2.08 24.97
CA LYS A 149 2.26 3.36 25.24
C LYS A 149 1.40 3.82 24.07
N GLU A 150 1.95 3.80 22.85
CA GLU A 150 1.22 4.14 21.62
C GLU A 150 0.02 3.21 21.42
N GLY A 151 0.16 1.90 21.71
CA GLY A 151 -0.96 0.96 21.68
C GLY A 151 -2.09 1.31 22.67
N ALA A 152 -1.73 1.73 23.89
CA ALA A 152 -2.69 2.19 24.88
C ALA A 152 -3.36 3.51 24.46
N ASP A 153 -2.58 4.48 23.98
CA ASP A 153 -3.06 5.78 23.52
C ASP A 153 -4.00 5.64 22.30
N ILE A 154 -3.68 4.75 21.35
CA ILE A 154 -4.54 4.45 20.20
C ILE A 154 -5.89 3.89 20.66
N LYS A 155 -5.87 2.94 21.62
CA LYS A 155 -7.10 2.34 22.16
C LYS A 155 -7.97 3.36 22.90
N GLU A 156 -7.36 4.20 23.72
CA GLU A 156 -8.08 5.26 24.44
C GLU A 156 -8.67 6.30 23.47
N ASN A 157 -7.91 6.70 22.45
CA ASN A 157 -8.38 7.65 21.44
C ASN A 157 -9.51 7.07 20.59
N LEU A 158 -9.46 5.77 20.24
CA LEU A 158 -10.55 5.10 19.54
C LEU A 158 -11.83 5.08 20.39
N MET A 159 -11.73 4.71 21.67
CA MET A 159 -12.87 4.72 22.59
C MET A 159 -13.47 6.13 22.76
N LYS A 160 -12.62 7.16 22.91
CA LYS A 160 -13.06 8.56 22.98
C LYS A 160 -13.74 9.01 21.69
N ALA A 161 -13.18 8.66 20.53
CA ALA A 161 -13.76 9.01 19.24
C ALA A 161 -15.12 8.36 19.03
N GLU A 162 -15.30 7.10 19.44
CA GLU A 162 -16.59 6.40 19.41
C GLU A 162 -17.62 7.07 20.32
N GLN A 163 -17.25 7.43 21.55
CA GLN A 163 -18.14 8.14 22.47
C GLN A 163 -18.55 9.52 21.94
N ILE A 164 -17.61 10.27 21.36
CA ILE A 164 -17.90 11.58 20.75
C ILE A 164 -18.85 11.40 19.56
N LYS A 165 -18.59 10.42 18.70
CA LYS A 165 -19.43 10.12 17.52
C LYS A 165 -20.84 9.71 17.92
N GLU A 166 -20.99 8.90 18.97
CA GLU A 166 -22.30 8.52 19.49
C GLU A 166 -23.04 9.72 20.10
N ALA A 167 -22.35 10.55 20.88
CA ALA A 167 -22.92 11.78 21.44
C ALA A 167 -23.34 12.77 20.35
N GLU A 168 -22.54 12.92 19.30
CA GLU A 168 -22.86 13.77 18.14
C GLU A 168 -24.05 13.22 17.37
N LYS A 169 -24.09 11.91 17.10
CA LYS A 169 -25.22 11.25 16.44
C LYS A 169 -26.52 11.48 17.22
N LYS A 170 -26.50 11.29 18.53
CA LYS A 170 -27.65 11.54 19.41
C LYS A 170 -28.08 13.01 19.42
N ARG A 171 -27.14 13.96 19.37
CA ARG A 171 -27.45 15.39 19.25
C ARG A 171 -28.05 15.72 17.88
N ARG A 172 -27.56 15.09 16.81
CA ARG A 172 -28.06 15.27 15.45
C ARG A 172 -29.46 14.70 15.28
N GLU A 173 -29.72 13.50 15.80
CA GLU A 173 -31.05 12.87 15.82
C GLU A 173 -32.06 13.75 16.58
N LYS A 174 -31.71 14.23 17.78
CA LYS A 174 -32.56 15.17 18.52
C LYS A 174 -32.89 16.45 17.74
N LYS A 175 -31.90 17.07 17.10
CA LYS A 175 -32.10 18.27 16.27
C LYS A 175 -32.97 17.99 15.06
N GLU A 176 -32.81 16.82 14.43
CA GLU A 176 -33.64 16.43 13.30
C GLU A 176 -35.09 16.19 13.74
N ASP A 177 -35.30 15.52 14.87
CA ASP A 177 -36.63 15.30 15.45
C ASP A 177 -37.32 16.62 15.79
N GLU A 178 -36.59 17.57 16.39
CA GLU A 178 -37.07 18.92 16.66
C GLU A 178 -37.44 19.65 15.36
N ARG A 179 -36.60 19.55 14.32
CA ARG A 179 -36.86 20.14 13.00
C ARG A 179 -38.07 19.51 12.33
N GLN A 180 -38.25 18.19 12.43
CA GLN A 180 -39.41 17.49 11.89
C GLN A 180 -40.69 17.89 12.62
N LYS A 181 -40.66 17.96 13.96
CA LYS A 181 -41.77 18.47 14.77
C LYS A 181 -42.13 19.91 14.38
N GLN A 182 -41.15 20.79 14.20
CA GLN A 182 -41.38 22.16 13.76
C GLN A 182 -41.99 22.23 12.36
N LYS A 183 -41.53 21.40 11.41
CA LYS A 183 -42.15 21.30 10.08
C LYS A 183 -43.60 20.85 10.14
N ILE A 184 -43.91 19.83 10.94
CA ILE A 184 -45.28 19.33 11.11
C ILE A 184 -46.15 20.42 11.75
N LEU A 185 -45.66 21.10 12.78
CA LEU A 185 -46.38 22.22 13.41
C LEU A 185 -46.64 23.36 12.43
N ALA A 186 -45.65 23.73 11.60
CA ALA A 186 -45.81 24.75 10.58
C ALA A 186 -46.84 24.33 9.51
N GLN A 187 -46.85 23.07 9.10
CA GLN A 187 -47.82 22.53 8.15
C GLN A 187 -49.25 22.55 8.72
N ILE A 188 -49.42 22.19 10.00
CA ILE A 188 -50.72 22.29 10.70
C ILE A 188 -51.18 23.75 10.81
N ALA A 189 -50.25 24.67 11.08
CA ALA A 189 -50.56 26.11 11.14
C ALA A 189 -51.02 26.63 9.77
N GLN A 190 -50.32 26.27 8.70
CA GLN A 190 -50.72 26.61 7.33
C GLN A 190 -52.09 26.02 6.97
N ASP A 191 -52.34 24.74 7.23
CA ASP A 191 -53.64 24.12 6.95
C ASP A 191 -54.78 24.77 7.76
N LYS A 192 -54.51 25.16 9.01
CA LYS A 192 -55.47 25.87 9.85
C LYS A 192 -55.76 27.28 9.33
N GLU A 193 -54.74 28.01 8.88
CA GLU A 193 -54.90 29.32 8.26
C GLU A 193 -55.65 29.22 6.93
N ASP A 194 -55.33 28.24 6.09
CA ASP A 194 -55.99 28.02 4.81
C ASP A 194 -57.46 27.62 5.00
N ARG A 195 -57.77 26.78 5.99
CA ARG A 195 -59.16 26.48 6.37
C ARG A 195 -59.88 27.74 6.85
N LYS A 196 -59.24 28.57 7.66
CA LYS A 196 -59.83 29.83 8.16
C LYS A 196 -60.06 30.82 7.00
N LYS A 197 -59.12 30.94 6.06
CA LYS A 197 -59.24 31.77 4.85
C LYS A 197 -60.37 31.27 3.94
N LYS A 198 -60.45 29.96 3.68
CA LYS A 198 -61.53 29.35 2.90
C LYS A 198 -62.90 29.57 3.55
N ALA A 199 -63.02 29.33 4.86
CA ALA A 199 -64.27 29.56 5.58
C ALA A 199 -64.66 31.06 5.62
N ALA A 200 -63.68 31.97 5.73
CA ALA A 200 -63.93 33.41 5.65
C ALA A 200 -64.40 33.82 4.24
N MET A 201 -63.77 33.26 3.19
CA MET A 201 -64.14 33.50 1.79
C MET A 201 -65.56 32.97 1.51
N GLU A 202 -65.90 31.76 1.96
CA GLU A 202 -67.25 31.19 1.80
C GLU A 202 -68.30 31.97 2.57
N LYS A 203 -67.99 32.43 3.80
CA LYS A 203 -68.89 33.30 4.58
C LYS A 203 -69.11 34.66 3.89
N ALA A 204 -68.06 35.25 3.30
CA ALA A 204 -68.18 36.48 2.52
C ALA A 204 -69.02 36.27 1.25
N GLN A 205 -68.85 35.12 0.57
CA GLN A 205 -69.69 34.71 -0.58
C GLN A 205 -71.16 34.59 -0.19
N ARG A 206 -71.46 33.97 0.96
CA ARG A 206 -72.84 33.78 1.42
C ARG A 206 -73.52 35.05 1.96
N ALA A 207 -72.74 36.00 2.48
CA ALA A 207 -73.25 37.30 2.96
C ALA A 207 -73.48 38.34 1.84
N GLY A 208 -73.26 37.98 0.56
CA GLY A 208 -73.50 38.87 -0.58
C GLY A 208 -72.52 40.05 -0.70
N THR A 209 -71.49 40.11 0.15
CA THR A 209 -70.42 41.12 0.12
C THR A 209 -69.16 40.64 -0.60
N TYR A 210 -69.23 39.50 -1.28
CA TYR A 210 -68.13 38.99 -2.09
C TYR A 210 -68.00 39.79 -3.38
N THR A 211 -67.09 40.77 -3.36
CA THR A 211 -66.48 41.27 -4.57
C THR A 211 -65.54 40.17 -5.08
N MET A 212 -65.92 39.53 -6.17
CA MET A 212 -64.97 38.73 -6.94
C MET A 212 -63.76 39.63 -7.22
N PRO A 213 -62.52 39.24 -6.90
CA PRO A 213 -61.41 39.80 -7.64
C PRO A 213 -61.70 39.45 -9.10
N LEU A 214 -61.83 40.50 -9.93
CA LEU A 214 -62.02 40.38 -11.37
C LEU A 214 -60.98 39.39 -11.89
N GLU A 215 -61.43 38.21 -12.30
CA GLU A 215 -60.61 37.29 -13.07
C GLU A 215 -60.22 38.04 -14.34
N THR A 216 -58.95 38.44 -14.39
CA THR A 216 -58.34 38.88 -15.62
C THR A 216 -58.26 37.65 -16.51
N VAL A 217 -59.14 37.63 -17.50
CA VAL A 217 -59.16 36.71 -18.63
C VAL A 217 -57.74 36.39 -19.11
N SER A 218 -57.39 35.12 -18.95
CA SER A 218 -56.57 34.30 -19.84
C SER A 218 -55.73 35.06 -20.89
N ALA A 219 -54.47 35.34 -20.53
CA ALA A 219 -53.41 35.46 -21.53
C ALA A 219 -53.09 34.05 -22.08
N PRO A 220 -52.83 33.91 -23.39
CA PRO A 220 -52.51 32.62 -23.99
C PRO A 220 -51.26 32.04 -23.33
N SER A 221 -51.33 30.73 -23.08
CA SER A 221 -50.25 29.90 -22.52
C SER A 221 -48.96 30.18 -23.28
N ALA A 222 -48.05 30.92 -22.66
CA ALA A 222 -46.67 31.01 -23.11
C ALA A 222 -46.08 29.60 -23.03
N PRO A 223 -45.37 29.11 -24.07
CA PRO A 223 -44.62 27.88 -23.93
C PRO A 223 -43.69 28.07 -22.72
N LYS A 224 -43.70 27.10 -21.80
CA LYS A 224 -42.79 27.08 -20.64
C LYS A 224 -41.41 27.52 -21.13
N ALA A 225 -40.97 28.70 -20.71
CA ALA A 225 -39.63 29.18 -20.98
C ALA A 225 -38.68 28.05 -20.60
N ALA A 226 -37.82 27.64 -21.53
CA ALA A 226 -36.74 26.72 -21.25
C ALA A 226 -35.90 27.38 -20.16
N ALA A 227 -36.16 27.00 -18.90
CA ALA A 227 -35.28 27.38 -17.82
C ALA A 227 -33.92 26.78 -18.15
N ASP A 228 -32.88 27.61 -18.17
CA ASP A 228 -31.49 27.17 -18.30
C ASP A 228 -31.12 26.35 -17.05
N TYR A 229 -31.54 25.09 -17.02
CA TYR A 229 -31.08 24.14 -16.03
C TYR A 229 -29.58 23.92 -16.26
N LYS A 230 -28.78 23.92 -15.19
CA LYS A 230 -27.34 23.61 -15.26
C LYS A 230 -27.05 22.12 -15.06
N GLU A 231 -28.02 21.39 -14.50
CA GLU A 231 -27.93 19.98 -14.16
C GLU A 231 -29.13 19.23 -14.74
N THR A 232 -28.89 17.97 -15.13
CA THR A 232 -29.86 17.05 -15.71
C THR A 232 -29.91 15.77 -14.89
N ARG A 233 -31.11 15.33 -14.51
CA ARG A 233 -31.28 14.06 -13.80
C ARG A 233 -31.59 12.93 -14.79
N LEU A 234 -30.70 11.95 -14.89
CA LEU A 234 -30.88 10.77 -15.74
C LEU A 234 -31.25 9.54 -14.91
N ARG A 235 -32.33 8.86 -15.31
CA ARG A 235 -32.65 7.51 -14.85
C ARG A 235 -32.19 6.51 -15.93
N LEU A 236 -31.15 5.77 -15.64
CA LEU A 236 -30.48 4.82 -16.52
C LEU A 236 -30.93 3.41 -16.15
N THR A 237 -31.62 2.71 -17.05
CA THR A 237 -32.05 1.32 -16.86
C THR A 237 -31.04 0.42 -17.55
N THR A 238 -30.21 -0.27 -16.78
CA THR A 238 -29.20 -1.23 -17.26
C THR A 238 -29.67 -2.67 -17.03
N ALA A 239 -29.00 -3.66 -17.61
CA ALA A 239 -29.29 -5.08 -17.37
C ALA A 239 -29.19 -5.48 -15.88
N ASN A 240 -28.32 -4.81 -15.12
CA ASN A 240 -28.06 -5.08 -13.70
C ASN A 240 -28.91 -4.24 -12.74
N GLY A 241 -29.80 -3.37 -13.25
CA GLY A 241 -30.70 -2.54 -12.43
C GLY A 241 -30.83 -1.09 -12.92
N THR A 242 -31.59 -0.28 -12.16
CA THR A 242 -31.80 1.14 -12.48
C THR A 242 -30.91 2.05 -11.64
N ILE A 243 -30.09 2.88 -12.30
CA ILE A 243 -29.27 3.92 -11.69
C ILE A 243 -29.93 5.28 -11.90
N THR A 244 -29.86 6.17 -10.91
CA THR A 244 -30.28 7.56 -11.07
C THR A 244 -29.12 8.49 -10.74
N LYS A 245 -28.66 9.28 -11.72
CA LYS A 245 -27.55 10.23 -11.57
C LYS A 245 -27.92 11.62 -12.05
N SER A 246 -27.28 12.62 -11.47
CA SER A 246 -27.33 14.00 -11.92
C SER A 246 -26.02 14.36 -12.62
N PHE A 247 -26.11 14.83 -13.86
CA PHE A 247 -24.96 15.26 -14.64
C PHE A 247 -25.13 16.72 -15.09
N PRO A 248 -24.03 17.49 -15.24
CA PRO A 248 -24.08 18.81 -15.87
C PRO A 248 -24.63 18.75 -17.30
N VAL A 249 -25.32 19.80 -17.74
CA VAL A 249 -25.99 19.85 -19.06
C VAL A 249 -25.04 19.74 -20.26
N GLU A 250 -23.77 20.10 -20.08
CA GLU A 250 -22.72 20.05 -21.10
C GLU A 250 -22.04 18.68 -21.20
N THR A 251 -22.32 17.74 -20.29
CA THR A 251 -21.75 16.39 -20.36
C THR A 251 -22.22 15.66 -21.62
N THR A 252 -21.32 14.87 -22.18
CA THR A 252 -21.60 14.08 -23.39
C THR A 252 -22.18 12.72 -23.03
N LEU A 253 -22.91 12.12 -23.96
CA LEU A 253 -23.41 10.74 -23.80
C LEU A 253 -22.26 9.73 -23.61
N PHE A 254 -21.08 10.01 -24.15
CA PHE A 254 -19.87 9.22 -23.92
C PHE A 254 -19.41 9.22 -22.45
N GLU A 255 -19.38 10.38 -21.79
CA GLU A 255 -19.04 10.48 -20.37
C GLU A 255 -20.06 9.77 -19.49
N VAL A 256 -21.34 9.83 -19.86
CA VAL A 256 -22.41 9.09 -19.20
C VAL A 256 -22.21 7.58 -19.37
N ALA A 257 -21.82 7.11 -20.56
CA ALA A 257 -21.48 5.71 -20.79
C ALA A 257 -20.30 5.25 -19.92
N HIS A 258 -19.23 6.04 -19.85
CA HIS A 258 -18.07 5.75 -18.99
C HIS A 258 -18.47 5.65 -17.52
N ALA A 259 -19.29 6.59 -17.04
CA ALA A 259 -19.78 6.61 -15.66
C ALA A 259 -20.73 5.43 -15.32
N ILE A 260 -21.29 4.75 -16.32
CA ILE A 260 -22.07 3.52 -16.15
C ILE A 260 -21.14 2.30 -16.13
N THR A 261 -20.15 2.27 -17.03
CA THR A 261 -19.13 1.21 -17.06
C THR A 261 -18.34 1.15 -15.75
N GLU A 262 -17.96 2.30 -15.17
CA GLU A 262 -17.26 2.36 -13.89
C GLU A 262 -18.08 1.82 -12.71
N GLU A 263 -19.39 2.06 -12.69
CA GLU A 263 -20.24 1.64 -11.56
C GLU A 263 -20.75 0.20 -11.67
N ASN A 264 -21.16 -0.20 -12.87
CA ASN A 264 -21.86 -1.46 -13.09
C ASN A 264 -21.08 -2.46 -13.96
N GLY A 265 -19.89 -2.09 -14.46
CA GLY A 265 -19.09 -2.95 -15.35
C GLY A 265 -19.79 -3.32 -16.66
N THR A 266 -20.86 -2.60 -17.03
CA THR A 266 -21.69 -2.91 -18.20
C THR A 266 -21.24 -2.03 -19.36
N GLU A 267 -20.70 -2.65 -20.42
CA GLU A 267 -20.34 -1.94 -21.65
C GLU A 267 -21.60 -1.42 -22.34
N VAL A 268 -21.71 -0.10 -22.48
CA VAL A 268 -22.85 0.55 -23.11
C VAL A 268 -22.69 0.56 -24.63
N THR A 269 -23.59 -0.12 -25.35
CA THR A 269 -23.61 -0.15 -26.82
C THR A 269 -24.57 0.88 -27.42
N SER A 270 -25.72 1.13 -26.77
CA SER A 270 -26.70 2.11 -27.23
C SER A 270 -27.56 2.65 -26.09
N PHE A 271 -28.02 3.90 -26.22
CA PHE A 271 -29.00 4.50 -25.33
C PHE A 271 -30.35 4.64 -26.05
N THR A 272 -31.42 4.14 -25.44
CA THR A 272 -32.78 4.29 -25.97
C THR A 272 -33.64 5.13 -25.03
N GLN A 273 -34.18 6.24 -25.54
CA GLN A 273 -35.19 7.05 -24.86
C GLN A 273 -36.58 6.46 -25.11
N ASN A 274 -37.44 6.43 -24.07
CA ASN A 274 -38.76 5.82 -24.18
C ASN A 274 -39.80 6.73 -24.85
N PHE A 275 -39.71 8.06 -24.66
CA PHE A 275 -40.66 9.02 -25.24
C PHE A 275 -40.04 10.41 -25.45
N PRO A 276 -40.10 11.00 -26.66
CA PRO A 276 -40.28 10.30 -27.94
C PRO A 276 -39.21 9.22 -28.13
N LYS A 277 -39.56 8.10 -28.78
CA LYS A 277 -38.64 6.97 -28.92
C LYS A 277 -37.47 7.36 -29.82
N LYS A 278 -36.29 7.56 -29.22
CA LYS A 278 -35.05 7.91 -29.92
C LYS A 278 -33.95 6.96 -29.47
N VAL A 279 -33.26 6.35 -30.44
CA VAL A 279 -32.10 5.48 -30.20
C VAL A 279 -30.86 6.29 -30.54
N PHE A 280 -29.90 6.30 -29.62
CA PHE A 280 -28.60 6.95 -29.78
C PHE A 280 -27.55 5.83 -29.86
N ASP A 281 -26.91 5.73 -31.01
CA ASP A 281 -25.83 4.77 -31.26
C ASP A 281 -24.46 5.45 -31.03
N ALA A 282 -23.37 4.71 -31.22
CA ALA A 282 -22.00 5.21 -31.03
C ALA A 282 -21.69 6.51 -31.81
N ALA A 283 -22.37 6.76 -32.93
CA ALA A 283 -22.22 8.00 -33.71
C ALA A 283 -22.77 9.24 -33.00
N ASP A 284 -23.75 9.08 -32.11
CA ASP A 284 -24.40 10.16 -31.37
C ASP A 284 -23.77 10.38 -29.98
N PHE A 285 -22.79 9.58 -29.58
CA PHE A 285 -22.17 9.67 -28.24
C PHE A 285 -21.41 10.99 -28.01
N GLY A 286 -21.10 11.73 -29.07
CA GLY A 286 -20.54 13.08 -29.00
C GLY A 286 -21.55 14.18 -28.69
N GLN A 287 -22.86 13.91 -28.72
CA GLN A 287 -23.89 14.91 -28.39
C GLN A 287 -23.91 15.16 -26.87
N SER A 288 -24.07 16.44 -26.51
CA SER A 288 -24.31 16.83 -25.11
C SER A 288 -25.73 16.49 -24.66
N LEU A 289 -25.95 16.37 -23.34
CA LEU A 289 -27.30 16.15 -22.78
C LEU A 289 -28.28 17.27 -23.16
N LYS A 290 -27.78 18.49 -23.42
CA LYS A 290 -28.56 19.62 -23.96
C LYS A 290 -29.06 19.35 -25.37
N GLU A 291 -28.15 18.96 -26.27
CA GLU A 291 -28.43 18.70 -27.69
C GLU A 291 -29.31 17.47 -27.88
N ALA A 292 -29.13 16.46 -27.01
CA ALA A 292 -29.95 15.26 -26.99
C ALA A 292 -31.36 15.51 -26.40
N GLY A 293 -31.65 16.70 -25.87
CA GLY A 293 -32.97 17.07 -25.34
C GLY A 293 -33.32 16.38 -24.01
N MET A 294 -32.31 16.04 -23.20
CA MET A 294 -32.50 15.26 -21.97
C MET A 294 -32.74 16.11 -20.71
N VAL A 295 -32.76 17.43 -20.87
CA VAL A 295 -32.93 18.44 -19.82
C VAL A 295 -34.42 18.69 -19.54
N PRO A 296 -34.88 18.80 -18.28
CA PRO A 296 -34.13 18.69 -17.00
C PRO A 296 -34.02 17.28 -16.43
N SER A 297 -34.78 16.33 -16.98
CA SER A 297 -34.81 14.95 -16.53
C SER A 297 -35.17 14.03 -17.68
N SER A 298 -34.44 12.93 -17.83
CA SER A 298 -34.71 11.92 -18.86
C SER A 298 -34.54 10.50 -18.31
N ALA A 299 -35.26 9.55 -18.92
CA ALA A 299 -35.17 8.13 -18.64
C ALA A 299 -34.65 7.40 -19.89
N LEU A 300 -33.49 6.75 -19.74
CA LEU A 300 -32.83 6.02 -20.81
C LEU A 300 -32.72 4.54 -20.44
N ILE A 301 -32.90 3.71 -21.45
CA ILE A 301 -32.62 2.28 -21.40
C ILE A 301 -31.25 2.09 -22.04
N VAL A 302 -30.35 1.48 -21.29
CA VAL A 302 -28.97 1.21 -21.68
C VAL A 302 -28.92 -0.24 -22.16
N LYS A 303 -28.41 -0.45 -23.38
CA LYS A 303 -28.23 -1.78 -23.96
C LYS A 303 -26.77 -2.06 -24.23
#